data_AF-M6ZE40-F1
#
_entry.id   AF-M6ZE40-F1
#
_cell.length_a   1.000
_cell.length_b   1.000
_cell.length_c   1.000
_cell.angle_alpha   90.00
_cell.angle_beta   90.00
_cell.angle_gamma   90.00
#
_symmetry.space_group_name_H-M   'P 1'
#
loop_
_entity.id
_entity.type
_entity.pdbx_description
1 polymer ?
#
loop_
_entity_poly.entity_id
_entity_poly.type
_entity_poly.pdbx_seq_one_letter_code
_entity_poly.pdbx_strand_id
1 'polypeptide(L)'
;MLEYSIFFILPNLDFNQYCPPTEEIPILEPGTYTRYMSEGDTYIFDNRARFQQSAPSGERKYFTFTIQENPGQEMKLTTPECGNSSDEFKADDDSGLPGQFETLSIALLTPPLPVKRFRFFTKLKAVTGSGIITFTTPSAPDPPQ
;
A
#
# COMPACT_ATOMS: atom_id res chain seq x y z
N MET A 1 -10.80 -2.96 -50.69
CA MET A 1 -11.17 -2.20 -49.48
C MET A 1 -10.58 -2.94 -48.29
N LEU A 2 -9.63 -2.33 -47.58
CA LEU A 2 -9.17 -2.85 -46.29
C LEU A 2 -10.04 -2.20 -45.21
N GLU A 3 -10.90 -2.99 -44.58
CA GLU A 3 -11.58 -2.58 -43.35
C GLU A 3 -10.55 -2.67 -42.21
N TYR A 4 -10.09 -1.52 -41.73
CA TYR A 4 -9.35 -1.45 -40.49
C TYR A 4 -10.34 -1.43 -39.34
N SER A 5 -10.62 -2.61 -38.76
CA SER A 5 -11.28 -2.69 -37.47
C SER A 5 -10.28 -2.30 -36.38
N ILE A 6 -10.28 -1.03 -35.98
CA ILE A 6 -9.57 -0.59 -34.78
C ILE A 6 -10.42 -1.03 -33.58
N PHE A 7 -10.10 -2.19 -33.01
CA PHE A 7 -10.62 -2.58 -31.70
C PHE A 7 -9.77 -1.89 -30.63
N PHE A 8 -10.27 -0.77 -30.10
CA PHE A 8 -9.83 -0.33 -28.78
C PHE A 8 -10.52 -1.21 -27.74
N ILE A 9 -9.83 -2.27 -27.30
CA ILE A 9 -10.13 -2.85 -26.00
C ILE A 9 -9.40 -1.95 -25.00
N LEU A 10 -10.10 -0.96 -24.44
CA LEU A 10 -9.62 -0.32 -23.23
C LEU A 10 -9.72 -1.36 -22.11
N PRO A 11 -8.60 -1.78 -21.49
CA PRO A 11 -8.68 -2.68 -20.35
C PRO A 11 -9.27 -1.87 -19.20
N ASN A 12 -10.41 -2.32 -18.66
CA ASN A 12 -10.98 -1.80 -17.41
C ASN A 12 -11.16 -0.27 -17.34
N LEU A 13 -12.14 0.24 -18.09
CA LEU A 13 -12.83 1.48 -17.71
C LEU A 13 -13.73 1.24 -16.51
N ASP A 14 -13.13 0.89 -15.37
CA ASP A 14 -13.81 0.90 -14.09
C ASP A 14 -13.52 2.27 -13.46
N PHE A 15 -14.41 3.23 -13.76
CA PHE A 15 -14.34 4.62 -13.32
C PHE A 15 -14.37 4.78 -11.78
N ASN A 16 -14.49 3.68 -11.03
CA ASN A 16 -14.47 3.64 -9.57
C ASN A 16 -13.18 3.01 -8.99
N GLN A 17 -12.12 2.90 -9.78
CA GLN A 17 -10.85 2.34 -9.31
C GLN A 17 -10.07 3.35 -8.45
N TYR A 18 -10.39 3.38 -7.15
CA TYR A 18 -9.63 4.12 -6.13
C TYR A 18 -8.18 3.62 -5.96
N CYS A 19 -7.82 2.51 -6.60
CA CYS A 19 -6.46 1.98 -6.69
C CYS A 19 -6.17 1.58 -8.15
N PRO A 20 -4.90 1.59 -8.59
CA PRO A 20 -4.53 1.03 -9.89
C PRO A 20 -4.92 -0.45 -10.00
N PRO A 21 -5.03 -0.99 -11.22
CA PRO A 21 -5.25 -2.42 -11.44
C PRO A 21 -4.25 -3.25 -10.64
N THR A 22 -4.74 -4.34 -10.04
CA THR A 22 -3.89 -5.15 -9.13
C THR A 22 -2.64 -5.72 -9.81
N GLU A 23 -2.73 -6.08 -11.09
CA GLU A 23 -1.59 -6.59 -11.86
C GLU A 23 -0.49 -5.53 -12.07
N GLU A 24 -0.80 -4.25 -11.86
CA GLU A 24 0.15 -3.14 -11.93
C GLU A 24 0.73 -2.76 -10.56
N ILE A 25 0.18 -3.30 -9.46
CA ILE A 25 0.68 -3.05 -8.11
C ILE A 25 1.85 -4.00 -7.83
N PRO A 26 3.06 -3.48 -7.56
CA PRO A 26 4.22 -4.34 -7.32
C PRO A 26 4.06 -5.12 -6.02
N ILE A 27 4.45 -6.39 -6.07
CA ILE A 27 4.66 -7.21 -4.87
C ILE A 27 5.96 -6.74 -4.23
N LEU A 28 5.88 -6.34 -2.96
CA LEU A 28 7.06 -5.92 -2.22
C LEU A 28 7.42 -6.96 -1.17
N GLU A 29 8.56 -7.61 -1.38
CA GLU A 29 9.14 -8.56 -0.45
C GLU A 29 9.41 -7.92 0.93
N PRO A 30 9.56 -8.73 1.99
CA PRO A 30 10.07 -8.24 3.26
C PRO A 30 11.49 -7.69 3.12
N GLY A 31 11.77 -6.56 3.78
CA GLY A 31 13.08 -5.93 3.71
C GLY A 31 13.05 -4.41 3.84
N THR A 32 14.21 -3.80 3.70
CA THR A 32 14.42 -2.35 3.78
C THR A 32 14.60 -1.76 2.38
N TYR A 33 13.87 -0.69 2.10
CA TYR A 33 13.80 -0.04 0.80
C TYR A 33 14.04 1.46 0.94
N THR A 34 14.68 2.05 -0.05
CA THR A 34 14.85 3.51 -0.16
C THR A 34 14.12 4.03 -1.38
N ARG A 35 13.41 5.14 -1.25
CA ARG A 35 12.69 5.75 -2.37
C ARG A 35 12.67 7.26 -2.25
N TYR A 36 12.90 7.96 -3.36
CA TYR A 36 12.60 9.39 -3.44
C TYR A 36 11.10 9.60 -3.62
N MET A 37 10.51 10.46 -2.78
CA MET A 37 9.11 10.87 -2.85
C MET A 37 8.99 12.37 -2.60
N SER A 38 8.15 13.05 -3.37
CA SER A 38 7.78 14.45 -3.19
C SER A 38 6.36 14.58 -2.65
N GLU A 39 6.02 15.72 -2.07
CA GLU A 39 4.68 16.03 -1.59
C GLU A 39 3.59 15.66 -2.61
N GLY A 40 2.61 14.88 -2.16
CA GLY A 40 1.54 14.35 -3.01
C GLY A 40 1.85 12.99 -3.65
N ASP A 41 3.12 12.56 -3.70
CA ASP A 41 3.47 11.26 -4.24
C ASP A 41 2.88 10.13 -3.39
N THR A 42 2.46 9.08 -4.09
CA THR A 42 1.99 7.85 -3.47
C THR A 42 2.77 6.66 -4.00
N TYR A 43 2.98 5.68 -3.12
CA TYR A 43 3.55 4.40 -3.49
C TYR A 43 2.70 3.29 -2.86
N ILE A 44 2.05 2.51 -3.72
CA ILE A 44 1.19 1.39 -3.33
C ILE A 44 1.95 0.09 -3.62
N PHE A 45 1.88 -0.86 -2.69
CA PHE A 45 2.45 -2.19 -2.89
C PHE A 45 1.57 -3.30 -2.31
N ASP A 46 1.76 -4.49 -2.86
CA ASP A 46 1.06 -5.73 -2.53
C ASP A 46 1.78 -6.46 -1.40
N ASN A 47 1.00 -6.89 -0.39
CA ASN A 47 1.49 -7.53 0.82
C ASN A 47 1.45 -9.06 0.75
N ARG A 48 1.20 -9.68 -0.41
CA ARG A 48 1.16 -11.15 -0.53
C ARG A 48 2.45 -11.84 -0.08
N ALA A 49 3.60 -11.16 -0.18
CA ALA A 49 4.88 -11.69 0.26
C ALA A 49 5.00 -11.85 1.80
N ARG A 50 4.17 -11.13 2.59
CA ARG A 50 4.17 -11.20 4.06
C ARG A 50 2.97 -11.93 4.66
N PHE A 51 1.96 -12.25 3.85
CA PHE A 51 0.88 -13.13 4.27
C PHE A 51 1.29 -14.59 4.10
N GLN A 52 1.09 -15.40 5.14
CA GLN A 52 1.17 -16.85 5.00
C GLN A 52 -0.02 -17.34 4.17
N GLN A 53 0.23 -18.16 3.14
CA GLN A 53 -0.81 -18.66 2.23
C GLN A 53 -1.90 -19.48 2.94
N SER A 54 -1.63 -19.98 4.14
CA SER A 54 -2.56 -20.78 4.95
C SER A 54 -3.52 -19.96 5.82
N ALA A 55 -3.38 -18.64 5.89
CA ALA A 55 -4.26 -17.80 6.70
C ALA A 55 -5.70 -17.78 6.13
N PRO A 56 -6.75 -17.89 6.97
CA PRO A 56 -8.12 -17.72 6.52
C PRO A 56 -8.34 -16.38 5.81
N SER A 57 -9.12 -16.40 4.73
CA SER A 57 -9.57 -15.19 4.05
C SER A 57 -10.29 -14.24 5.02
N GLY A 58 -9.95 -12.95 4.95
CA GLY A 58 -10.53 -11.93 5.82
C GLY A 58 -9.98 -11.92 7.24
N GLU A 59 -9.00 -12.77 7.56
CA GLU A 59 -8.32 -12.71 8.85
C GLU A 59 -7.56 -11.38 8.98
N ARG A 60 -7.80 -10.66 10.08
CA ARG A 60 -7.07 -9.42 10.41
C ARG A 60 -5.79 -9.75 11.15
N LYS A 61 -4.68 -9.21 10.65
CA LYS A 61 -3.37 -9.28 11.30
C LYS A 61 -2.77 -7.88 11.36
N TYR A 62 -2.02 -7.62 12.42
CA TYR A 62 -1.23 -6.41 12.57
C TYR A 62 0.18 -6.66 12.04
N PHE A 63 0.75 -5.64 11.42
CA PHE A 63 2.10 -5.67 10.88
C PHE A 63 2.79 -4.37 11.27
N THR A 64 3.96 -4.51 11.88
CA THR A 64 4.80 -3.37 12.24
C THR A 64 5.76 -3.01 11.11
N PHE A 65 5.64 -1.78 10.61
CA PHE A 65 6.54 -1.17 9.63
C PHE A 65 7.44 -0.15 10.33
N THR A 66 8.61 0.13 9.77
CA THR A 66 9.42 1.28 10.20
C THR A 66 9.63 2.22 9.05
N ILE A 67 9.55 3.53 9.28
CA ILE A 67 9.81 4.57 8.28
C ILE A 67 10.84 5.54 8.86
N GLN A 68 11.90 5.78 8.11
CA GLN A 68 12.81 6.90 8.31
C GLN A 68 12.51 7.94 7.24
N GLU A 69 11.94 9.06 7.67
CA GLU A 69 11.64 10.18 6.81
C GLU A 69 12.88 11.03 6.53
N ASN A 70 12.85 11.76 5.42
CA ASN A 70 13.83 12.80 5.15
C ASN A 70 13.54 14.03 6.03
N PRO A 71 14.55 14.82 6.46
CA PRO A 71 14.30 16.04 7.20
C PRO A 71 13.32 16.98 6.48
N GLY A 72 12.27 17.41 7.18
CA GLY A 72 11.23 18.29 6.63
C GLY A 72 10.19 17.58 5.75
N GLN A 73 10.22 16.25 5.64
CA GLN A 73 9.21 15.44 4.96
C GLN A 73 8.36 14.69 5.98
N GLU A 74 7.05 14.64 5.76
CA GLU A 74 6.10 13.81 6.53
C GLU A 74 5.46 12.77 5.61
N MET A 75 5.39 11.54 6.08
CA MET A 75 4.88 10.36 5.40
C MET A 75 3.71 9.76 6.17
N LYS A 76 2.71 9.28 5.43
CA LYS A 76 1.64 8.45 6.00
C LYS A 76 1.67 7.06 5.42
N LEU A 77 1.48 6.09 6.31
CA LEU A 77 1.24 4.70 5.95
C LEU A 77 -0.26 4.41 6.11
N THR A 78 -0.92 4.06 5.01
CA THR A 78 -2.34 3.72 4.98
C THR A 78 -2.59 2.41 4.24
N THR A 79 -3.78 1.85 4.38
CA THR A 79 -4.26 0.73 3.58
C THR A 79 -5.61 1.08 2.95
N PRO A 80 -5.75 1.04 1.61
CA PRO A 80 -6.96 1.50 0.93
C PRO A 80 -8.06 0.42 0.82
N GLU A 81 -9.30 0.86 0.56
CA GLU A 81 -10.40 0.02 0.07
C GLU A 81 -10.45 0.04 -1.47
N CYS A 82 -9.56 -0.70 -2.12
CA CYS A 82 -9.49 -0.70 -3.58
C CYS A 82 -10.81 -1.14 -4.25
N GLY A 83 -11.25 -0.35 -5.24
CA GLY A 83 -12.36 -0.63 -6.15
C GLY A 83 -13.73 -0.08 -5.73
N ASN A 84 -14.00 0.11 -4.44
CA ASN A 84 -15.34 0.49 -3.96
C ASN A 84 -15.40 1.81 -3.19
N SER A 85 -14.29 2.27 -2.60
CA SER A 85 -14.28 3.50 -1.81
C SER A 85 -12.93 4.22 -1.87
N SER A 86 -12.95 5.54 -1.70
CA SER A 86 -11.74 6.35 -1.45
C SER A 86 -11.21 6.20 -0.02
N ASP A 87 -11.86 5.37 0.79
CA ASP A 87 -11.50 5.17 2.17
C ASP A 87 -10.11 4.56 2.31
N GLU A 88 -9.37 5.13 3.25
CA GLU A 88 -8.04 4.69 3.65
C GLU A 88 -7.98 4.55 5.16
N PHE A 89 -7.45 3.42 5.60
CA PHE A 89 -7.26 3.13 7.01
C PHE A 89 -5.82 3.45 7.37
N LYS A 90 -5.62 4.40 8.26
CA LYS A 90 -4.30 4.80 8.74
C LYS A 90 -3.64 3.70 9.58
N ALA A 91 -2.31 3.72 9.60
CA ALA A 91 -1.55 3.06 10.64
C ALA A 91 -1.75 3.76 11.99
N ASP A 92 -1.52 3.00 13.05
CA ASP A 92 -1.37 3.49 14.40
C ASP A 92 0.09 3.91 14.65
N ASP A 93 0.32 4.70 15.70
CA ASP A 93 1.63 5.19 16.17
C ASP A 93 2.40 6.12 15.20
N ASP A 94 1.71 6.66 14.19
CA ASP A 94 2.18 7.79 13.36
C ASP A 94 2.24 9.07 14.19
N SER A 95 3.41 9.73 14.20
CA SER A 95 3.62 10.96 14.98
C SER A 95 2.97 12.19 14.33
N GLY A 96 2.76 12.16 13.01
CA GLY A 96 2.33 13.30 12.20
C GLY A 96 3.33 14.45 12.18
N LEU A 97 4.59 14.21 12.56
CA LEU A 97 5.67 15.21 12.56
C LEU A 97 6.67 14.87 11.45
N PRO A 98 7.23 15.88 10.77
CA PRO A 98 8.18 15.62 9.70
C PRO A 98 9.57 15.20 10.21
N GLY A 99 10.27 14.42 9.38
CA GLY A 99 11.65 14.02 9.57
C GLY A 99 11.86 12.99 10.67
N GLN A 100 10.83 12.23 11.04
CA GLN A 100 10.89 11.28 12.13
C GLN A 100 11.39 9.89 11.68
N PHE A 101 11.89 9.15 12.68
CA PHE A 101 11.95 7.71 12.60
C PHE A 101 10.73 7.14 13.32
N GLU A 102 9.88 6.45 12.59
CA GLU A 102 8.59 5.97 13.08
C GLU A 102 8.51 4.45 13.02
N THR A 103 7.82 3.88 14.00
CA THR A 103 7.43 2.47 14.03
C THR A 103 5.92 2.41 14.05
N LEU A 104 5.34 1.97 12.95
CA LEU A 104 3.92 2.09 12.65
C LEU A 104 3.26 0.72 12.62
N SER A 105 2.15 0.55 13.33
CA SER A 105 1.36 -0.68 13.25
C SER A 105 0.19 -0.50 12.30
N ILE A 106 0.03 -1.40 11.32
CA ILE A 106 -1.13 -1.39 10.43
C ILE A 106 -1.85 -2.73 10.43
N ALA A 107 -3.17 -2.68 10.61
CA ALA A 107 -4.02 -3.85 10.47
C ALA A 107 -4.34 -4.08 8.99
N LEU A 108 -3.86 -5.21 8.48
CA LEU A 108 -4.13 -5.72 7.14
C LEU A 108 -5.03 -6.95 7.22
N LEU A 109 -5.75 -7.23 6.13
CA LEU A 109 -6.59 -8.40 5.98
C LEU A 109 -5.98 -9.35 4.96
N THR A 110 -5.96 -10.64 5.29
CA THR A 110 -5.72 -11.68 4.29
C THR A 110 -6.79 -11.51 3.21
N PRO A 111 -6.42 -11.31 1.94
CA PRO A 111 -7.39 -10.95 0.92
C PRO A 111 -8.33 -12.14 0.71
N PRO A 112 -9.65 -11.93 0.61
CA PRO A 112 -10.46 -12.91 -0.08
C PRO A 112 -10.01 -13.02 -1.54
N LEU A 113 -10.26 -14.19 -2.11
CA LEU A 113 -10.25 -14.45 -3.56
C LEU A 113 -10.87 -13.27 -4.36
N PRO A 114 -10.52 -13.12 -5.65
CA PRO A 114 -9.84 -11.96 -6.25
C PRO A 114 -10.65 -10.66 -6.41
N VAL A 115 -11.84 -10.53 -5.82
CA VAL A 115 -12.80 -9.47 -6.21
C VAL A 115 -12.67 -8.19 -5.37
N LYS A 116 -12.29 -8.29 -4.09
CA LYS A 116 -12.21 -7.12 -3.20
C LYS A 116 -10.97 -7.18 -2.31
N ARG A 117 -10.05 -6.23 -2.51
CA ARG A 117 -8.81 -6.12 -1.74
C ARG A 117 -8.93 -5.00 -0.72
N PHE A 118 -9.83 -5.22 0.23
CA PHE A 118 -10.03 -4.34 1.37
C PHE A 118 -8.91 -4.55 2.39
N ARG A 119 -8.22 -3.47 2.76
CA ARG A 119 -7.13 -3.46 3.75
C ARG A 119 -6.01 -4.47 3.44
N PHE A 120 -5.73 -4.72 2.17
CA PHE A 120 -4.74 -5.71 1.75
C PHE A 120 -3.45 -5.06 1.24
N PHE A 121 -3.55 -4.00 0.45
CA PHE A 121 -2.40 -3.25 -0.03
C PHE A 121 -1.93 -2.25 1.02
N THR A 122 -0.66 -1.88 0.99
CA THR A 122 -0.16 -0.75 1.78
C THR A 122 0.18 0.40 0.84
N LYS A 123 -0.15 1.61 1.28
CA LYS A 123 0.18 2.85 0.59
C LYS A 123 1.04 3.73 1.49
N LEU A 124 2.19 4.14 0.96
CA LEU A 124 2.95 5.27 1.46
C LEU A 124 2.50 6.54 0.74
N LYS A 125 2.28 7.62 1.47
CA LYS A 125 1.95 8.93 0.92
C LYS A 125 2.87 9.99 1.52
N ALA A 126 3.57 10.73 0.68
CA ALA A 126 4.27 11.94 1.13
C ALA A 126 3.24 13.06 1.29
N VAL A 127 3.04 13.51 2.52
CA VAL A 127 2.01 14.50 2.84
C VAL A 127 2.57 15.91 2.78
N THR A 128 3.81 16.11 3.21
CA THR A 128 4.54 17.37 3.05
C THR A 128 6.02 17.11 2.74
N GLY A 129 6.67 18.08 2.08
CA GLY A 129 8.11 18.03 1.82
C GLY A 129 8.51 17.03 0.73
N SER A 130 9.82 16.85 0.53
CA SER A 130 10.36 15.92 -0.46
C SER A 130 11.72 15.39 -0.03
N GLY A 131 12.07 14.20 -0.52
CA GLY A 131 13.34 13.59 -0.19
C GLY A 131 13.37 12.08 -0.37
N ILE A 132 14.51 11.49 0.00
CA ILE A 132 14.70 10.05 0.05
C ILE A 132 14.23 9.57 1.42
N ILE A 133 13.22 8.72 1.44
CA ILE A 133 12.80 7.99 2.63
C ILE A 133 13.39 6.59 2.63
N THR A 134 13.54 6.01 3.82
CA THR A 134 13.82 4.58 3.99
C THR A 134 12.64 3.94 4.72
N PHE A 135 12.18 2.79 4.28
CA PHE A 135 11.13 2.06 4.99
C PHE A 135 11.41 0.57 5.01
N THR A 136 11.07 -0.08 6.12
CA THR A 136 11.23 -1.51 6.31
C THR A 136 9.87 -2.16 6.42
N THR A 137 9.69 -3.23 5.66
CA THR A 137 8.46 -4.02 5.68
C THR A 137 8.70 -5.35 6.39
N PRO A 138 7.75 -5.81 7.22
CA PRO A 138 7.94 -7.02 8.03
C PRO A 138 7.77 -8.30 7.21
N SER A 139 8.41 -9.39 7.65
CA SER A 139 8.31 -10.72 7.03
C SER A 139 7.14 -11.56 7.54
N ALA A 140 6.56 -11.18 8.68
CA ALA A 140 5.49 -11.90 9.34
C ALA A 140 4.57 -10.91 10.07
N PRO A 141 3.33 -11.31 10.39
CA PRO A 141 2.47 -10.53 11.26
C PRO A 141 3.03 -10.45 12.68
N ASP A 142 2.62 -9.41 13.41
CA ASP A 142 2.96 -9.22 14.82
C ASP A 142 2.40 -10.39 15.67
N PRO A 143 3.08 -10.78 16.76
CA PRO A 143 2.57 -11.80 17.68
C PRO A 143 1.19 -11.42 18.24
N PRO A 144 0.34 -12.41 18.58
CA PRO A 144 -0.87 -12.15 19.35
C PRO A 144 -0.52 -11.42 20.65
N GLN A 145 -1.28 -10.39 20.99
CA GLN A 145 -1.22 -9.73 22.29
C GLN A 145 -1.95 -10.54 23.36
#